data_AF-A0A653PYT0-F1
#
_entry.id   AF-A0A653PYT0-F1
#
_cell.length_a   1.000
_cell.length_b   1.000
_cell.length_c   1.000
_cell.angle_alpha   90.00
_cell.angle_beta   90.00
_cell.angle_gamma   90.00
#
_symmetry.space_group_name_H-M   'P 1'
#
loop_
_entity.id
_entity.type
_entity.pdbx_description
1 polymer ?
#
loop_
_entity_poly.entity_id
_entity_poly.type
_entity_poly.pdbx_seq_one_letter_code
_entity_poly.pdbx_strand_id
1 'polypeptide(L)'
;MLHIRLGELRQVDPVADDLGRSVVGYREGMTDAQVYEANRGCWRLGARAQDERYAIFSFNGIVRQVVEISSVEPAPKRSMRSVVYGRVLGPGERIHDAYVNQPAPESRGRNPISYVPDTPDMATPEQSEVFHVGDNGAGFGDPASNREVELVAMSFVSGQYAVDGWIVEDVSALNLGWDITATKGPRVRHVEVKGVAGSVPKVLVTRNELRAAGHDLDWLLVVVTDALTGPRLHEFGPEQIRRLAVPLAYEVDLGKA
;
A
#
# COMPACT_ATOMS: atom_id res chain seq x y z
N MET A 1 3.25 9.34 -2.23
CA MET A 1 3.07 10.03 -0.94
C MET A 1 1.94 11.05 -1.00
N LEU A 2 1.26 11.21 0.13
CA LEU A 2 0.28 12.25 0.40
C LEU A 2 0.99 13.58 0.67
N HIS A 3 0.71 14.62 -0.11
CA HIS A 3 1.24 15.96 0.13
C HIS A 3 0.14 16.89 0.62
N ILE A 4 0.37 17.50 1.78
CA ILE A 4 -0.56 18.41 2.45
C ILE A 4 0.10 19.78 2.63
N ARG A 5 -0.46 20.79 1.95
CA ARG A 5 -0.05 22.19 2.11
C ARG A 5 -0.72 22.80 3.34
N LEU A 6 0.11 23.24 4.28
CA LEU A 6 -0.29 23.88 5.52
C LEU A 6 -0.55 25.36 5.30
N GLY A 7 -1.52 25.88 6.05
CA GLY A 7 -1.69 27.31 6.25
C GLY A 7 -0.83 27.81 7.42
N GLU A 8 -0.82 29.13 7.58
CA GLU A 8 -0.21 29.78 8.74
C GLU A 8 -0.91 29.34 10.03
N LEU A 9 -0.15 29.23 11.12
CA LEU A 9 -0.67 28.83 12.42
C LEU A 9 -1.84 29.75 12.81
N ARG A 10 -2.97 29.14 13.15
CA ARG A 10 -4.15 29.86 13.64
C ARG A 10 -4.85 29.11 14.77
N GLN A 11 -5.56 29.86 15.60
CA GLN A 11 -6.43 29.30 16.61
C GLN A 11 -7.68 28.68 15.95
N VAL A 12 -8.19 27.61 16.56
CA VAL A 12 -9.45 26.97 16.23
C VAL A 12 -10.22 26.70 17.51
N ASP A 13 -11.55 26.69 17.42
CA ASP A 13 -12.39 26.25 18.53
C ASP A 13 -12.26 24.72 18.71
N PRO A 14 -11.76 24.22 19.87
CA PRO A 14 -11.65 22.79 20.15
C PRO A 14 -12.99 22.06 20.06
N VAL A 15 -14.10 22.74 20.37
CA VAL A 15 -15.44 22.16 20.30
C VAL A 15 -15.89 21.97 18.86
N ALA A 16 -15.40 22.79 17.93
CA ALA A 16 -15.69 22.66 16.50
C ALA A 16 -14.71 21.70 15.79
N ASP A 17 -13.43 21.65 16.20
CA ASP A 17 -12.42 20.81 15.55
C ASP A 17 -12.63 19.31 15.82
N ASP A 18 -12.56 18.45 14.80
CA ASP A 18 -12.88 17.02 14.96
C ASP A 18 -11.88 16.26 15.85
N LEU A 19 -10.70 16.84 16.10
CA LEU A 19 -9.66 16.30 16.98
C LEU A 19 -9.53 17.06 18.32
N GLY A 20 -10.40 18.04 18.59
CA GLY A 20 -10.35 18.80 19.84
C GLY A 20 -9.13 19.73 19.95
N ARG A 21 -8.52 20.13 18.84
CA ARG A 21 -7.31 20.97 18.84
C ARG A 21 -7.67 22.42 19.09
N SER A 22 -6.75 23.16 19.72
CA SER A 22 -6.80 24.62 19.87
C SER A 22 -6.07 25.36 18.74
N VAL A 23 -5.18 24.67 18.02
CA VAL A 23 -4.39 25.26 16.93
C VAL A 23 -4.27 24.32 15.74
N VAL A 24 -4.19 24.90 14.54
CA VAL A 24 -3.88 24.20 13.28
C VAL A 24 -2.93 25.05 12.44
N GLY A 25 -2.23 24.42 11.50
CA GLY A 25 -1.26 25.09 10.63
C GLY A 25 0.16 25.03 11.17
N TYR A 26 1.02 25.90 10.63
CA TYR A 26 2.45 25.92 10.93
C TYR A 26 2.95 27.33 11.23
N ARG A 27 3.90 27.43 12.15
CA ARG A 27 4.79 28.59 12.30
C ARG A 27 6.22 28.10 12.52
N GLU A 28 7.19 28.96 12.26
CA GLU A 28 8.59 28.67 12.55
C GLU A 28 8.81 28.42 14.05
N GLY A 29 9.67 27.43 14.37
CA GLY A 29 10.01 27.04 15.74
C GLY A 29 9.01 26.14 16.45
N MET A 30 8.02 25.56 15.73
CA MET A 30 7.25 24.43 16.25
C MET A 30 8.11 23.17 16.29
N THR A 31 7.96 22.37 17.35
CA THR A 31 8.54 21.03 17.42
C THR A 31 7.82 20.06 16.48
N ASP A 32 8.47 18.96 16.13
CA ASP A 32 7.87 17.91 15.28
C ASP A 32 6.54 17.40 15.84
N ALA A 33 6.47 17.17 17.15
CA ALA A 33 5.23 16.74 17.80
C ALA A 33 4.12 17.79 17.66
N GLN A 34 4.45 19.08 17.79
CA GLN A 34 3.48 20.16 17.59
C GLN A 34 3.01 20.26 16.14
N VAL A 35 3.92 20.11 15.17
CA VAL A 35 3.56 20.11 13.74
C VAL A 35 2.66 18.93 13.43
N TYR A 36 2.99 17.75 13.95
CA TYR A 36 2.20 16.54 13.77
C TYR A 36 0.80 16.69 14.36
N GLU A 37 0.67 17.01 15.65
CA GLU A 37 -0.64 17.13 16.30
C GLU A 37 -1.51 18.24 15.67
N ALA A 38 -0.92 19.38 15.33
CA ALA A 38 -1.66 20.47 14.69
C ALA A 38 -2.18 20.10 13.28
N ASN A 39 -1.54 19.15 12.58
CA ASN A 39 -1.77 18.94 11.14
C ASN A 39 -2.11 17.50 10.74
N ARG A 40 -2.11 16.53 11.65
CA ARG A 40 -2.42 15.12 11.33
C ARG A 40 -3.86 14.86 10.89
N GLY A 41 -4.78 15.82 11.05
CA GLY A 41 -6.17 15.56 10.71
C GLY A 41 -7.09 16.75 10.49
N CYS A 42 -8.33 16.35 10.23
CA CYS A 42 -9.46 17.05 9.58
C CYS A 42 -9.33 17.21 8.05
N TRP A 43 -8.70 16.26 7.36
CA TRP A 43 -8.50 16.31 5.91
C TRP A 43 -9.60 15.57 5.14
N ARG A 44 -10.11 16.12 4.05
CA ARG A 44 -10.95 15.36 3.12
C ARG A 44 -10.07 14.54 2.19
N LEU A 45 -9.74 13.34 2.62
CA LEU A 45 -8.88 12.43 1.89
C LEU A 45 -9.74 11.51 1.01
N GLY A 46 -9.29 11.28 -0.23
CA GLY A 46 -9.91 10.29 -1.10
C GLY A 46 -9.44 8.89 -0.73
N ALA A 47 -10.07 7.85 -1.32
CA ALA A 47 -9.72 6.45 -1.06
C ALA A 47 -8.21 6.16 -1.24
N ARG A 48 -7.56 6.84 -2.19
CA ARG A 48 -6.11 6.75 -2.46
C ARG A 48 -5.24 7.02 -1.24
N ALA A 49 -5.67 7.86 -0.29
CA ALA A 49 -4.83 8.18 0.87
C ALA A 49 -4.54 6.96 1.76
N GLN A 50 -5.37 5.92 1.68
CA GLN A 50 -5.14 4.64 2.36
C GLN A 50 -3.92 3.89 1.81
N ASP A 51 -3.53 4.17 0.56
CA ASP A 51 -2.45 3.48 -0.15
C ASP A 51 -1.11 4.22 -0.01
N GLU A 52 -1.10 5.40 0.60
CA GLU A 52 0.09 6.24 0.69
C GLU A 52 0.93 5.84 1.91
N ARG A 53 2.22 5.59 1.69
CA ARG A 53 3.15 5.22 2.78
C ARG A 53 3.67 6.41 3.57
N TYR A 54 3.70 7.58 2.95
CA TYR A 54 4.22 8.79 3.56
C TYR A 54 3.23 9.94 3.40
N ALA A 55 3.11 10.77 4.43
CA ALA A 55 2.54 12.10 4.34
C ALA A 55 3.66 13.13 4.48
N ILE A 56 3.70 14.10 3.57
CA ILE A 56 4.58 15.26 3.65
C ILE A 56 3.74 16.51 3.92
N PHE A 57 4.16 17.30 4.89
CA PHE A 57 3.56 18.57 5.23
C PHE A 57 4.45 19.69 4.74
N SER A 58 3.92 20.59 3.90
CA SER A 58 4.67 21.75 3.42
C SER A 58 4.05 23.07 3.85
N PHE A 59 4.89 24.09 4.04
CA PHE A 59 4.46 25.45 4.32
C PHE A 59 5.28 26.41 3.47
N ASN A 60 4.61 27.34 2.78
CA ASN A 60 5.23 28.28 1.85
C ASN A 60 6.17 27.61 0.83
N GLY A 61 5.76 26.44 0.32
CA GLY A 61 6.51 25.71 -0.71
C GLY A 61 7.74 24.96 -0.20
N ILE A 62 7.93 24.84 1.12
CA ILE A 62 9.02 24.06 1.74
C ILE A 62 8.42 22.94 2.58
N VAL A 63 8.93 21.72 2.46
CA VAL A 63 8.51 20.59 3.30
C VAL A 63 9.06 20.78 4.71
N ARG A 64 8.17 20.69 5.71
CA ARG A 64 8.49 20.89 7.13
C ARG A 64 8.48 19.59 7.93
N GLN A 65 7.73 18.60 7.49
CA GLN A 65 7.66 17.32 8.18
C GLN A 65 7.28 16.19 7.23
N VAL A 66 7.84 15.01 7.50
CA VAL A 66 7.48 13.75 6.86
C VAL A 66 6.96 12.79 7.93
N VAL A 67 5.87 12.11 7.64
CA VAL A 67 5.27 11.07 8.48
C VAL A 67 5.20 9.79 7.68
N GLU A 68 5.69 8.68 8.25
CA GLU A 68 5.38 7.33 7.80
C GLU A 68 3.99 6.95 8.30
N ILE A 69 3.06 6.76 7.36
CA ILE A 69 1.65 6.54 7.64
C ILE A 69 1.47 5.10 8.14
N SER A 70 0.86 4.96 9.32
CA SER A 70 0.44 3.66 9.85
C SER A 70 -1.01 3.35 9.49
N SER A 71 -1.89 4.37 9.52
CA SER A 71 -3.29 4.23 9.10
C SER A 71 -3.89 5.59 8.74
N VAL A 72 -4.93 5.57 7.90
CA VAL A 72 -5.79 6.73 7.67
C VAL A 72 -7.20 6.39 8.13
N GLU A 73 -7.68 7.07 9.15
CA GLU A 73 -8.96 6.71 9.79
C GLU A 73 -9.97 7.85 9.68
N PRO A 74 -11.28 7.56 9.73
CA PRO A 74 -12.31 8.59 9.86
C PRO A 74 -12.09 9.46 11.11
N ALA A 75 -12.36 10.75 11.00
CA ALA A 75 -12.32 11.65 12.15
C ALA A 75 -13.40 11.27 13.19
N PRO A 76 -13.14 11.45 14.51
CA PRO A 76 -14.04 10.99 15.57
C PRO A 76 -15.45 11.58 15.52
N LYS A 77 -15.58 12.85 15.16
CA LYS A 77 -16.89 13.45 14.86
C LYS A 77 -17.30 12.94 13.49
N ARG A 78 -18.56 12.50 13.32
CA ARG A 78 -19.17 11.98 12.07
C ARG A 78 -19.07 13.00 10.93
N SER A 79 -17.87 13.22 10.42
CA SER A 79 -17.51 14.14 9.36
C SER A 79 -16.89 13.33 8.23
N MET A 80 -16.96 13.83 7.00
CA MET A 80 -16.31 13.18 5.84
C MET A 80 -14.79 13.43 5.82
N ARG A 81 -14.16 13.60 6.98
CA ARG A 81 -12.74 13.92 7.11
C ARG A 81 -12.01 12.76 7.76
N SER A 82 -10.71 12.75 7.54
CA SER A 82 -9.81 11.70 7.97
C SER A 82 -8.65 12.26 8.79
N VAL A 83 -8.02 11.34 9.50
CA VAL A 83 -6.89 11.52 10.39
C VAL A 83 -5.79 10.59 9.90
N VAL A 84 -4.59 11.14 9.75
CA VAL A 84 -3.38 10.40 9.39
C VAL A 84 -2.67 10.00 10.68
N TYR A 85 -2.72 8.72 11.03
CA TYR A 85 -1.89 8.17 12.08
C TYR A 85 -0.56 7.71 11.50
N GLY A 86 0.52 7.91 12.25
CA GLY A 86 1.84 7.55 11.78
C GLY A 86 2.96 8.02 12.68
N ARG A 87 4.18 7.72 12.27
CA ARG A 87 5.41 8.09 12.96
C ARG A 87 6.08 9.23 12.22
N VAL A 88 6.43 10.30 12.93
CA VAL A 88 7.27 11.36 12.37
C VAL A 88 8.66 10.80 12.11
N LEU A 89 9.16 10.97 10.89
CA LEU A 89 10.51 10.56 10.53
C LEU A 89 11.53 11.61 10.94
N GLY A 90 12.72 11.17 11.36
CA GLY A 90 13.81 12.04 11.81
C GLY A 90 15.07 11.96 10.94
N PRO A 91 16.11 12.76 11.27
CA PRO A 91 17.38 12.76 10.55
C PRO A 91 18.02 11.38 10.45
N GLY A 92 18.56 11.04 9.27
CA GLY A 92 19.15 9.73 8.98
C GLY A 92 18.17 8.73 8.35
N GLU A 93 16.88 9.07 8.30
CA GLU A 93 15.88 8.28 7.57
C GLU A 93 15.74 8.80 6.13
N ARG A 94 15.85 7.90 5.15
CA ARG A 94 15.95 8.24 3.71
C ARG A 94 14.95 9.28 3.23
N ILE A 95 13.67 9.16 3.60
CA ILE A 95 12.62 10.07 3.12
C ILE A 95 12.64 11.40 3.89
N HIS A 96 12.99 11.38 5.18
CA HIS A 96 13.19 12.63 5.93
C HIS A 96 14.29 13.45 5.27
N ASP A 97 15.46 12.85 5.05
CA ASP A 97 16.63 13.55 4.52
C ASP A 97 16.44 14.03 3.07
N ALA A 98 15.60 13.33 2.31
CA ALA A 98 15.28 13.70 0.94
C ALA A 98 14.30 14.88 0.80
N TYR A 99 13.43 15.10 1.79
CA TYR A 99 12.33 16.07 1.65
C TYR A 99 12.36 17.19 2.68
N VAL A 100 12.67 16.93 3.95
CA VAL A 100 12.58 17.96 4.99
C VAL A 100 13.53 19.13 4.67
N ASN A 101 13.01 20.35 4.76
CA ASN A 101 13.65 21.61 4.36
C ASN A 101 13.97 21.76 2.87
N GLN A 102 13.49 20.86 2.01
CA GLN A 102 13.58 20.97 0.56
C GLN A 102 12.32 21.64 -0.02
N PRO A 103 12.40 22.17 -1.26
CA PRO A 103 11.23 22.59 -2.01
C PRO A 103 10.19 21.47 -2.08
N ALA A 104 8.93 21.83 -1.81
CA ALA A 104 7.82 20.90 -1.87
C ALA A 104 7.56 20.46 -3.32
N PRO A 105 7.25 19.17 -3.56
CA PRO A 105 6.89 18.69 -4.89
C PRO A 105 5.75 19.49 -5.52
N GLU A 106 5.85 19.72 -6.83
CA GLU A 106 4.83 20.46 -7.57
C GLU A 106 3.44 19.83 -7.37
N SER A 107 2.50 20.66 -6.94
CA SER A 107 1.13 20.25 -6.65
C SER A 107 0.19 21.03 -7.55
N ARG A 108 -0.55 20.34 -8.42
CA ARG A 108 -1.45 20.97 -9.38
C ARG A 108 -2.73 21.45 -8.68
N GLY A 109 -3.06 22.73 -8.83
CA GLY A 109 -4.35 23.30 -8.44
C GLY A 109 -4.43 23.95 -7.05
N ARG A 110 -5.64 24.38 -6.67
CA ARG A 110 -5.89 25.11 -5.41
C ARG A 110 -6.14 24.20 -4.20
N ASN A 111 -6.31 22.89 -4.41
CA ASN A 111 -6.57 21.95 -3.32
C ASN A 111 -5.28 21.74 -2.50
N PRO A 112 -5.29 21.99 -1.17
CA PRO A 112 -4.09 21.79 -0.34
C PRO A 112 -3.62 20.34 -0.29
N ILE A 113 -4.48 19.37 -0.64
CA ILE A 113 -4.15 17.95 -0.69
C ILE A 113 -3.80 17.58 -2.13
N SER A 114 -2.66 16.90 -2.29
CA SER A 114 -2.19 16.35 -3.56
C SER A 114 -1.50 15.02 -3.32
N TYR A 115 -1.33 14.24 -4.39
CA TYR A 115 -0.63 12.96 -4.32
C TYR A 115 0.55 13.01 -5.29
N VAL A 116 1.75 12.75 -4.77
CA VAL A 116 3.00 12.87 -5.53
C VAL A 116 3.78 11.57 -5.45
N PRO A 117 4.64 11.24 -6.44
CA PRO A 117 5.44 10.02 -6.41
C PRO A 117 6.36 9.92 -5.18
N ASP A 118 6.72 8.69 -4.79
CA ASP A 118 7.57 8.41 -3.62
C ASP A 118 9.07 8.71 -3.84
N THR A 119 9.47 9.23 -5.00
CA THR A 119 10.87 9.31 -5.41
C THR A 119 11.35 10.75 -5.66
N PRO A 120 12.44 11.19 -5.02
CA PRO A 120 13.30 12.22 -5.59
C PRO A 120 14.08 11.58 -6.73
N ASP A 121 13.92 12.09 -7.96
CA ASP A 121 14.78 11.73 -9.07
C ASP A 121 16.25 12.01 -8.71
N MET A 122 17.08 10.96 -8.58
CA MET A 122 18.47 10.96 -9.04
C MET A 122 19.07 9.54 -9.01
N ALA A 123 19.81 9.26 -10.08
CA ALA A 123 20.34 7.98 -10.51
C ALA A 123 21.34 7.30 -9.57
N THR A 124 21.31 5.96 -9.56
CA THR A 124 22.50 5.09 -9.62
C THR A 124 22.07 3.68 -10.09
N PRO A 125 22.94 2.94 -10.79
CA PRO A 125 22.52 2.10 -11.91
C PRO A 125 22.50 0.59 -11.60
N GLU A 126 21.86 -0.13 -12.54
CA GLU A 126 21.95 -1.56 -12.85
C GLU A 126 21.47 -2.57 -11.80
N GLN A 127 20.28 -3.12 -12.04
CA GLN A 127 20.17 -4.47 -12.59
C GLN A 127 18.95 -4.51 -13.50
N SER A 128 19.21 -4.57 -14.80
CA SER A 128 18.22 -4.78 -15.83
C SER A 128 17.72 -6.21 -15.77
N GLU A 129 16.45 -6.40 -15.41
CA GLU A 129 15.66 -7.49 -15.95
C GLU A 129 14.45 -6.87 -16.65
N VAL A 130 14.24 -7.28 -17.89
CA VAL A 130 13.25 -6.73 -18.80
C VAL A 130 11.86 -7.20 -18.35
N PHE A 131 11.01 -6.28 -17.91
CA PHE A 131 9.63 -6.57 -17.52
C PHE A 131 8.68 -6.38 -18.70
N HIS A 132 8.06 -7.45 -19.18
CA HIS A 132 6.90 -7.35 -20.06
C HIS A 132 5.63 -7.47 -19.22
N VAL A 133 4.91 -6.36 -19.09
CA VAL A 133 3.56 -6.31 -18.51
C VAL A 133 2.57 -6.53 -19.65
N GLY A 134 1.91 -7.69 -19.63
CA GLY A 134 0.83 -8.07 -20.53
C GLY A 134 -0.14 -8.97 -19.78
N ASP A 135 -1.38 -9.02 -20.27
CA ASP A 135 -2.62 -9.29 -19.54
C ASP A 135 -2.80 -10.67 -18.88
N ASN A 136 -1.77 -11.51 -18.69
CA ASN A 136 -1.89 -12.83 -18.02
C ASN A 136 -0.60 -13.34 -17.36
N GLY A 137 -0.30 -12.88 -16.14
CA GLY A 137 0.62 -13.58 -15.24
C GLY A 137 1.94 -12.86 -14.95
N ALA A 138 2.49 -13.14 -13.77
CA ALA A 138 3.61 -12.47 -13.13
C ALA A 138 4.97 -12.74 -13.80
N GLY A 139 5.15 -12.29 -15.04
CA GLY A 139 6.37 -11.60 -15.51
C GLY A 139 7.75 -12.21 -15.31
N PHE A 140 7.92 -13.53 -15.14
CA PHE A 140 9.23 -14.18 -15.14
C PHE A 140 9.17 -15.52 -15.89
N GLY A 141 9.62 -15.56 -17.15
CA GLY A 141 9.75 -16.81 -17.92
C GLY A 141 8.79 -16.96 -19.12
N ASP A 142 8.85 -18.13 -19.78
CA ASP A 142 8.00 -18.50 -20.91
C ASP A 142 6.51 -18.54 -20.51
N PRO A 143 5.60 -17.84 -21.21
CA PRO A 143 4.17 -17.80 -20.87
C PRO A 143 3.52 -19.18 -20.73
N ALA A 144 3.94 -20.18 -21.49
CA ALA A 144 3.43 -21.55 -21.36
C ALA A 144 3.82 -22.16 -20.01
N SER A 145 5.09 -21.99 -19.60
CA SER A 145 5.61 -22.43 -18.30
C SER A 145 4.93 -21.71 -17.14
N ASN A 146 4.67 -20.40 -17.26
CA ASN A 146 3.98 -19.63 -16.22
C ASN A 146 2.54 -20.12 -16.00
N ARG A 147 1.83 -20.43 -17.09
CA ARG A 147 0.47 -21.00 -17.02
C ARG A 147 0.47 -22.38 -16.38
N GLU A 148 1.46 -23.22 -16.70
CA GLU A 148 1.59 -24.54 -16.07
C GLU A 148 1.83 -24.41 -14.56
N VAL A 149 2.74 -23.52 -14.15
CA VAL A 149 3.02 -23.22 -12.74
C VAL A 149 1.77 -22.73 -12.00
N GLU A 150 0.98 -21.83 -12.61
CA GLU A 150 -0.27 -21.32 -12.03
C GLU A 150 -1.30 -22.43 -11.82
N LEU A 151 -1.53 -23.28 -12.84
CA LEU A 151 -2.45 -24.41 -12.76
C LEU A 151 -2.04 -25.42 -11.68
N VAL A 152 -0.74 -25.73 -11.59
CA VAL A 152 -0.24 -26.65 -10.57
C VAL A 152 -0.37 -26.05 -9.18
N ALA A 153 -0.08 -24.76 -9.01
CA ALA A 153 -0.23 -24.08 -7.73
C ALA A 153 -1.70 -24.09 -7.26
N MET A 154 -2.64 -23.71 -8.13
CA MET A 154 -4.07 -23.69 -7.82
C MET A 154 -4.60 -25.08 -7.43
N SER A 155 -4.24 -26.10 -8.21
CA SER A 155 -4.62 -27.49 -7.93
C SER A 155 -4.03 -28.00 -6.60
N PHE A 156 -2.75 -27.70 -6.34
CA PHE A 156 -2.06 -28.12 -5.13
C PHE A 156 -2.63 -27.48 -3.87
N VAL A 157 -2.88 -26.16 -3.89
CA VAL A 157 -3.50 -25.44 -2.76
C VAL A 157 -4.91 -25.96 -2.50
N SER A 158 -5.73 -26.11 -3.55
CA SER A 158 -7.08 -26.64 -3.44
C SER A 158 -7.10 -28.04 -2.82
N GLY A 159 -6.21 -28.92 -3.30
CA GLY A 159 -6.07 -30.28 -2.79
C GLY A 159 -5.63 -30.32 -1.33
N GLN A 160 -4.65 -29.49 -0.94
CA GLN A 160 -4.16 -29.44 0.44
C GLN A 160 -5.24 -28.95 1.40
N TYR A 161 -5.94 -27.87 1.05
CA TYR A 161 -7.05 -27.35 1.85
C TYR A 161 -8.20 -28.38 1.97
N ALA A 162 -8.55 -29.08 0.88
CA ALA A 162 -9.56 -30.13 0.91
C ALA A 162 -9.16 -31.31 1.83
N VAL A 163 -7.90 -31.76 1.75
CA VAL A 163 -7.35 -32.81 2.64
C VAL A 163 -7.38 -32.36 4.10
N ASP A 164 -7.09 -31.08 4.35
CA ASP A 164 -7.18 -30.47 5.68
C ASP A 164 -8.63 -30.22 6.13
N GLY A 165 -9.63 -30.63 5.35
CA GLY A 165 -11.04 -30.60 5.70
C GLY A 165 -11.72 -29.25 5.50
N TRP A 166 -11.19 -28.40 4.62
CA TRP A 166 -11.86 -27.19 4.16
C TRP A 166 -12.76 -27.49 2.96
N ILE A 167 -13.88 -26.78 2.87
CA ILE A 167 -14.66 -26.66 1.64
C ILE A 167 -13.99 -25.57 0.80
N VAL A 168 -13.59 -25.90 -0.42
CA VAL A 168 -12.80 -25.03 -1.31
C VAL A 168 -13.67 -24.60 -2.48
N GLU A 169 -13.82 -23.29 -2.66
CA GLU A 169 -14.53 -22.69 -3.80
C GLU A 169 -13.56 -21.83 -4.62
N ASP A 170 -13.49 -22.08 -5.93
CA ASP A 170 -12.74 -21.26 -6.88
C ASP A 170 -13.56 -20.01 -7.27
N VAL A 171 -13.01 -18.84 -6.94
CA VAL A 171 -13.58 -17.51 -7.20
C VAL A 171 -12.63 -16.62 -7.99
N SER A 172 -11.55 -17.16 -8.55
CA SER A 172 -10.50 -16.44 -9.29
C SER A 172 -11.06 -15.58 -10.44
N ALA A 173 -12.08 -16.09 -11.13
CA ALA A 173 -12.76 -15.40 -12.23
C ALA A 173 -13.64 -14.20 -11.78
N LEU A 174 -13.88 -14.03 -10.47
CA LEU A 174 -14.77 -12.99 -9.94
C LEU A 174 -14.05 -11.68 -9.59
N ASN A 175 -12.71 -11.65 -9.70
CA ASN A 175 -11.89 -10.46 -9.44
C ASN A 175 -12.10 -9.84 -8.05
N LEU A 176 -12.23 -10.69 -7.03
CA LEU A 176 -12.45 -10.27 -5.64
C LEU A 176 -11.16 -9.85 -4.92
N GLY A 177 -9.99 -10.12 -5.52
CA GLY A 177 -8.67 -9.91 -4.92
C GLY A 177 -8.13 -11.13 -4.17
N TRP A 178 -8.74 -12.30 -4.39
CA TRP A 178 -8.26 -13.63 -4.02
C TRP A 178 -8.83 -14.66 -4.99
N ASP A 179 -8.25 -15.86 -5.02
CA ASP A 179 -8.62 -16.94 -5.95
C ASP A 179 -9.54 -17.99 -5.33
N ILE A 180 -9.37 -18.28 -4.04
CA ILE A 180 -10.09 -19.35 -3.35
C ILE A 180 -10.80 -18.80 -2.11
N THR A 181 -12.09 -19.13 -1.96
CA THR A 181 -12.78 -19.02 -0.68
C THR A 181 -12.79 -20.39 -0.01
N ALA A 182 -12.09 -20.53 1.11
CA ALA A 182 -12.03 -21.77 1.86
C ALA A 182 -12.81 -21.66 3.18
N THR A 183 -13.75 -22.58 3.41
CA THR A 183 -14.60 -22.57 4.62
C THR A 183 -14.42 -23.84 5.45
N LYS A 184 -14.25 -23.71 6.77
CA LYS A 184 -14.18 -24.84 7.71
C LYS A 184 -14.91 -24.52 9.01
N GLY A 185 -16.15 -25.00 9.11
CA GLY A 185 -17.04 -24.63 10.20
C GLY A 185 -17.29 -23.11 10.18
N PRO A 186 -17.01 -22.38 11.28
CA PRO A 186 -17.19 -20.93 11.33
C PRO A 186 -16.02 -20.14 10.73
N ARG A 187 -14.93 -20.80 10.31
CA ARG A 187 -13.74 -20.14 9.79
C ARG A 187 -13.84 -20.00 8.28
N VAL A 188 -13.48 -18.82 7.78
CA VAL A 188 -13.33 -18.54 6.36
C VAL A 188 -11.87 -18.12 6.13
N ARG A 189 -11.32 -18.44 4.97
CA ARG A 189 -10.06 -17.92 4.47
C ARG A 189 -10.26 -17.46 3.03
N HIS A 190 -9.73 -16.29 2.71
CA HIS A 190 -9.71 -15.74 1.36
C HIS A 190 -8.29 -15.85 0.82
N VAL A 191 -8.06 -16.83 -0.04
CA VAL A 191 -6.72 -17.28 -0.40
C VAL A 191 -6.38 -16.81 -1.80
N GLU A 192 -5.38 -15.95 -1.90
CA GLU A 192 -4.71 -15.58 -3.15
C GLU A 192 -3.58 -16.59 -3.43
N VAL A 193 -3.57 -17.22 -4.60
CA VAL A 193 -2.63 -18.30 -4.93
C VAL A 193 -1.60 -17.82 -5.95
N LYS A 194 -0.32 -17.98 -5.63
CA LYS A 194 0.78 -17.75 -6.57
C LYS A 194 1.68 -18.98 -6.66
N GLY A 195 2.22 -19.23 -7.85
CA GLY A 195 3.17 -20.32 -8.08
C GLY A 195 4.52 -19.80 -8.56
N VAL A 196 5.60 -20.50 -8.19
CA VAL A 196 6.94 -20.31 -8.74
C VAL A 196 7.62 -21.66 -8.99
N ALA A 197 8.39 -21.75 -10.08
CA ALA A 197 9.09 -22.98 -10.44
C ALA A 197 10.30 -23.29 -9.53
N GLY A 198 10.91 -22.25 -8.94
CA GLY A 198 12.05 -22.40 -8.03
C GLY A 198 11.66 -22.46 -6.55
N SER A 199 12.66 -22.54 -5.68
CA SER A 199 12.48 -22.71 -4.23
C SER A 199 12.24 -21.41 -3.44
N VAL A 200 12.39 -20.25 -4.08
CA VAL A 200 12.27 -18.93 -3.45
C VAL A 200 10.88 -18.35 -3.68
N PRO A 201 10.09 -18.03 -2.63
CA PRO A 201 8.72 -17.52 -2.77
C PRO A 201 8.69 -16.02 -3.08
N LYS A 202 9.24 -15.61 -4.22
CA LYS A 202 9.22 -14.22 -4.70
C LYS A 202 8.19 -14.09 -5.83
N VAL A 203 7.14 -13.31 -5.59
CA VAL A 203 5.99 -13.17 -6.50
C VAL A 203 5.59 -11.71 -6.68
N LEU A 204 4.83 -11.43 -7.73
CA LEU A 204 4.14 -10.15 -7.89
C LEU A 204 2.73 -10.25 -7.30
N VAL A 205 2.30 -9.19 -6.63
CA VAL A 205 0.91 -9.03 -6.19
C VAL A 205 0.29 -7.85 -6.93
N THR A 206 -0.96 -8.01 -7.37
CA THR A 206 -1.68 -6.92 -8.03
C THR A 206 -2.19 -5.90 -7.02
N ARG A 207 -2.62 -4.73 -7.51
CA ARG A 207 -3.25 -3.71 -6.66
C ARG A 207 -4.52 -4.23 -5.98
N ASN A 208 -5.31 -5.05 -6.67
CA ASN A 208 -6.56 -5.57 -6.13
C ASN A 208 -6.30 -6.55 -4.98
N GLU A 209 -5.32 -7.44 -5.15
CA GLU A 209 -4.87 -8.38 -4.11
C GLU A 209 -4.33 -7.65 -2.88
N LEU A 210 -3.47 -6.65 -3.07
CA LEU A 210 -2.92 -5.87 -1.97
C LEU A 210 -4.01 -5.09 -1.22
N ARG A 211 -5.03 -4.60 -1.94
CA ARG A 211 -6.21 -3.95 -1.35
C ARG A 211 -7.05 -4.94 -0.53
N ALA A 212 -7.31 -6.14 -1.05
CA ALA A 212 -8.06 -7.18 -0.35
C ALA A 212 -7.35 -7.56 0.96
N ALA A 213 -6.05 -7.82 0.89
CA ALA A 213 -5.20 -8.03 2.06
C ALA A 213 -5.25 -6.86 3.07
N GLY A 214 -5.51 -5.63 2.60
CA GLY A 214 -5.69 -4.40 3.37
C GLY A 214 -6.92 -4.35 4.28
N HIS A 215 -8.00 -5.05 3.89
CA HIS A 215 -9.31 -4.92 4.53
C HIS A 215 -9.83 -6.21 5.16
N ASP A 216 -9.13 -7.32 4.91
CA ASP A 216 -9.57 -8.64 5.29
C ASP A 216 -8.47 -9.35 6.09
N LEU A 217 -8.77 -9.66 7.35
CA LEU A 217 -7.84 -10.33 8.27
C LEU A 217 -7.77 -11.85 8.03
N ASP A 218 -8.76 -12.41 7.34
CA ASP A 218 -8.82 -13.82 6.94
C ASP A 218 -8.20 -14.04 5.54
N TRP A 219 -7.70 -12.98 4.91
CA TRP A 219 -6.98 -13.05 3.64
C TRP A 219 -5.57 -13.63 3.81
N LEU A 220 -5.15 -14.51 2.90
CA LEU A 220 -3.84 -15.14 2.89
C LEU A 220 -3.24 -15.11 1.48
N LEU A 221 -1.94 -14.80 1.39
CA LEU A 221 -1.15 -15.13 0.20
C LEU A 221 -0.58 -16.53 0.40
N VAL A 222 -0.94 -17.45 -0.49
CA VAL A 222 -0.37 -18.79 -0.54
C VAL A 222 0.56 -18.90 -1.74
N VAL A 223 1.84 -19.14 -1.49
CA VAL A 223 2.85 -19.32 -2.53
C VAL A 223 3.27 -20.78 -2.60
N VAL A 224 3.18 -21.37 -3.80
CA VAL A 224 3.66 -22.71 -4.10
C VAL A 224 5.04 -22.63 -4.75
N THR A 225 6.08 -23.04 -4.04
CA THR A 225 7.44 -23.14 -4.57
C THR A 225 7.72 -24.53 -5.15
N ASP A 226 8.71 -24.64 -6.03
CA ASP A 226 9.08 -25.89 -6.70
C ASP A 226 7.88 -26.57 -7.39
N ALA A 227 7.01 -25.74 -7.99
CA ALA A 227 5.70 -26.15 -8.48
C ALA A 227 5.74 -27.33 -9.46
N LEU A 228 6.81 -27.46 -10.27
CA LEU A 228 6.89 -28.49 -11.31
C LEU A 228 7.70 -29.73 -10.89
N THR A 229 8.33 -29.74 -9.72
CA THR A 229 9.27 -30.80 -9.30
C THR A 229 8.91 -31.43 -7.95
N GLY A 230 8.40 -30.63 -7.02
CA GLY A 230 8.05 -31.05 -5.67
C GLY A 230 7.39 -29.91 -4.91
N PRO A 231 6.10 -29.63 -5.18
CA PRO A 231 5.39 -28.46 -4.66
C PRO A 231 5.50 -28.33 -3.14
N ARG A 232 5.81 -27.13 -2.67
CA ARG A 232 5.75 -26.77 -1.24
C ARG A 232 4.92 -25.52 -1.04
N LEU A 233 4.00 -25.61 -0.08
CA LEU A 233 3.06 -24.55 0.28
C LEU A 233 3.67 -23.62 1.34
N HIS A 234 3.57 -22.32 1.12
CA HIS A 234 3.91 -21.29 2.11
C HIS A 234 2.72 -20.35 2.29
N GLU A 235 2.29 -20.13 3.54
CA GLU A 235 1.20 -19.17 3.84
C GLU A 235 1.78 -17.89 4.43
N PHE A 236 1.29 -16.75 3.94
CA PHE A 236 1.66 -15.43 4.44
C PHE A 236 0.41 -14.62 4.76
N GLY A 237 0.35 -14.12 5.99
CA GLY A 237 -0.74 -13.25 6.44
C GLY A 237 -0.65 -11.83 5.87
N PRO A 238 -1.74 -11.05 5.97
CA PRO A 238 -1.86 -9.74 5.33
C PRO A 238 -0.82 -8.74 5.85
N GLU A 239 -0.52 -8.76 7.15
CA GLU A 239 0.51 -7.91 7.76
C GLU A 239 1.92 -8.16 7.19
N GLN A 240 2.24 -9.43 6.89
CA GLN A 240 3.53 -9.77 6.30
C GLN A 240 3.64 -9.27 4.87
N ILE A 241 2.56 -9.39 4.08
CA ILE A 241 2.53 -8.88 2.71
C ILE A 241 2.64 -7.37 2.69
N ARG A 242 1.88 -6.66 3.54
CA ARG A 242 1.98 -5.19 3.64
C ARG A 242 3.38 -4.71 4.00
N ARG A 243 4.09 -5.44 4.88
CA ARG A 243 5.46 -5.09 5.27
C ARG A 243 6.49 -5.35 4.17
N LEU A 244 6.31 -6.39 3.36
CA LEU A 244 7.33 -6.85 2.40
C LEU A 244 7.06 -6.40 0.96
N ALA A 245 5.83 -6.05 0.61
CA ALA A 245 5.47 -5.62 -0.73
C ALA A 245 6.15 -4.29 -1.08
N VAL A 246 6.85 -4.26 -2.21
CA VAL A 246 7.46 -3.06 -2.77
C VAL A 246 6.81 -2.75 -4.12
N PRO A 247 6.44 -1.49 -4.41
CA PRO A 247 5.93 -1.12 -5.74
C PRO A 247 6.98 -1.40 -6.81
N LEU A 248 6.62 -2.17 -7.86
CA LEU A 248 7.56 -2.60 -8.90
C LEU A 248 7.25 -2.05 -10.30
N ALA A 249 5.98 -1.81 -10.63
CA ALA A 249 5.59 -1.44 -11.99
C ALA A 249 4.50 -0.34 -12.03
N TYR A 250 4.58 0.49 -13.07
CA TYR A 250 3.56 1.46 -13.45
C TYR A 250 3.32 1.34 -14.95
N GLU A 251 2.05 1.26 -15.36
CA GLU A 251 1.67 1.26 -16.77
C GLU A 251 1.33 2.69 -17.21
N VAL A 252 1.77 3.10 -18.41
CA VAL A 252 1.47 4.40 -19.01
C VAL A 252 0.91 4.19 -20.41
N ASP A 253 -0.33 4.63 -20.63
CA ASP A 253 -0.99 4.60 -21.94
C ASP A 253 -0.76 5.95 -22.66
N LEU A 254 0.21 5.97 -23.58
CA LEU A 254 0.56 7.14 -24.40
C LEU A 254 -0.26 7.24 -25.69
N GLY A 255 -1.13 6.27 -25.99
CA GLY A 255 -2.05 6.34 -27.13
C GLY A 255 -3.25 7.26 -26.88
N LYS A 256 -3.39 7.75 -25.65
CA LYS A 256 -4.42 8.70 -25.20
C LYS A 256 -3.89 10.12 -24.97
N ALA A 257 -2.65 10.41 -25.40
CA ALA A 257 -2.00 11.72 -25.30
C ALA A 257 -2.23 12.57 -26.55
#